data_AF-A0A7W3PGY3-F1
#
_entry.id   AF-A0A7W3PGY3-F1
#
_cell.length_a   1.000
_cell.length_b   1.000
_cell.length_c   1.000
_cell.angle_alpha   90.00
_cell.angle_beta   90.00
_cell.angle_gamma   90.00
#
_symmetry.space_group_name_H-M   'P 1'
#
loop_
_entity.id
_entity.type
_entity.pdbx_description
1 polymer ?
#
loop_
_entity_poly.entity_id
_entity_poly.type
_entity_poly.pdbx_seq_one_letter_code
_entity_poly.pdbx_strand_id
1 'polypeptide(L)'
;MRSNKVLVTRGPADVPGQSPRGVSTPRESGFASGFADLSEAVDAVAAVDSLLSSLAASRAVLMESVREWVADQPDLFDAPEVEADELAGLAPELVERLAAALRVPEGSAVALIEESRALVHEHPRTLAALRGGHITHAHAQTILGYTDGLRRGNRVALETRLLKHARTTTPGELSLVARTERERRLRPGRRTEPQVAAPDRSRRQRVSAYPTGRPMP
;
A
#
# COMPACT_ATOMS: atom_id res chain seq x y z
N MET A 1 -21.11 40.26 29.02
CA MET A 1 -20.56 41.62 28.85
C MET A 1 -20.48 41.91 27.35
N ARG A 2 -21.06 43.06 26.99
CA ARG A 2 -21.07 43.86 25.74
C ARG A 2 -20.48 43.33 24.43
N SER A 3 -21.34 43.42 23.41
CA SER A 3 -21.13 43.59 21.96
C SER A 3 -20.10 44.65 21.57
N ASN A 4 -19.50 44.50 20.38
CA ASN A 4 -19.39 45.54 19.35
C ASN A 4 -18.88 44.92 18.04
N LYS A 5 -19.66 44.86 16.95
CA LYS A 5 -20.09 45.93 16.02
C LYS A 5 -19.01 46.24 14.98
N VAL A 6 -19.33 45.81 13.76
CA VAL A 6 -18.66 46.06 12.48
C VAL A 6 -18.54 47.57 12.23
N LEU A 7 -17.39 48.01 11.71
CA LEU A 7 -17.28 49.25 10.95
C LEU A 7 -16.47 48.99 9.68
N VAL A 8 -17.16 49.08 8.55
CA VAL A 8 -16.60 49.19 7.19
C VAL A 8 -16.43 50.67 6.91
N THR A 9 -15.26 51.09 6.43
CA THR A 9 -15.08 52.41 5.81
C THR A 9 -14.26 52.29 4.52
N ARG A 10 -14.80 52.93 3.49
CA ARG A 10 -14.40 52.97 2.07
C ARG A 10 -13.07 53.73 1.85
N GLY A 11 -12.32 53.39 0.80
CA GLY A 11 -11.37 54.31 0.12
C GLY A 11 -12.10 55.34 -0.78
N PRO A 12 -11.46 56.06 -1.74
CA PRO A 12 -10.08 55.95 -2.27
C PRO A 12 -9.38 57.31 -2.61
N ALA A 13 -8.28 57.25 -3.39
CA ALA A 13 -7.55 58.29 -4.17
C ALA A 13 -6.55 59.19 -3.38
N ASP A 14 -5.36 59.57 -3.85
CA ASP A 14 -4.62 59.43 -5.12
C ASP A 14 -3.12 59.70 -4.86
N VAL A 15 -2.23 59.22 -5.74
CA VAL A 15 -0.75 59.28 -5.63
C VAL A 15 -0.19 60.48 -6.41
N PRO A 16 0.91 61.14 -6.00
CA PRO A 16 2.14 60.98 -6.80
C PRO A 16 3.47 61.10 -6.02
N GLY A 17 4.44 60.27 -6.43
CA GLY A 17 5.83 60.69 -6.50
C GLY A 17 6.80 60.12 -5.47
N GLN A 18 7.24 58.87 -5.66
CA GLN A 18 8.65 58.51 -5.54
C GLN A 18 8.94 57.11 -6.09
N SER A 19 9.84 57.06 -7.06
CA SER A 19 10.62 55.90 -7.47
C SER A 19 11.94 56.42 -8.03
N PRO A 20 13.02 55.63 -8.14
CA PRO A 20 13.20 54.25 -7.66
C PRO A 20 14.50 54.08 -6.85
N ARG A 21 14.60 53.07 -5.99
CA ARG A 21 15.86 52.32 -5.73
C ARG A 21 15.61 51.19 -4.75
N GLY A 22 15.92 49.97 -5.18
CA GLY A 22 16.03 48.80 -4.33
C GLY A 22 14.81 47.88 -4.33
N VAL A 23 14.37 47.41 -5.51
CA VAL A 23 13.69 46.11 -5.53
C VAL A 23 14.78 45.08 -5.23
N SER A 24 14.98 44.77 -3.95
CA SER A 24 15.49 43.45 -3.58
C SER A 24 14.41 42.48 -4.03
N THR A 25 14.60 41.90 -5.22
CA THR A 25 13.86 40.70 -5.60
C THR A 25 13.98 39.73 -4.42
N PRO A 26 12.87 39.08 -3.99
CA PRO A 26 13.01 37.91 -3.15
C PRO A 26 13.96 36.99 -3.89
N ARG A 27 15.12 36.69 -3.31
CA ARG A 27 15.91 35.55 -3.77
C ARG A 27 14.94 34.37 -3.67
N GLU A 28 14.49 33.87 -4.82
CA GLU A 28 14.01 32.51 -5.00
C GLU A 28 15.18 31.57 -4.65
N SER A 29 15.54 31.57 -3.37
CA SER A 29 16.60 30.79 -2.76
C SER A 29 15.97 29.51 -2.27
N GLY A 30 15.76 28.62 -3.25
CA GLY A 30 15.33 27.24 -3.03
C GLY A 30 15.58 26.37 -4.26
N PHE A 31 15.47 26.94 -5.47
CA PHE A 31 15.70 26.24 -6.73
C PHE A 31 16.90 26.80 -7.52
N ALA A 32 17.83 27.46 -6.83
CA ALA A 32 18.96 28.15 -7.47
C ALA A 32 20.17 27.22 -7.66
N SER A 33 20.01 26.27 -8.58
CA SER A 33 21.03 25.74 -9.50
C SER A 33 20.26 24.94 -10.55
N GLY A 34 20.53 25.14 -11.83
CA GLY A 34 20.04 24.19 -12.83
C GLY A 34 20.56 22.78 -12.53
N PHE A 35 19.86 21.76 -13.00
CA PHE A 35 20.35 20.38 -12.96
C PHE A 35 21.61 20.25 -13.83
N ALA A 36 22.59 19.45 -13.41
CA ALA A 36 23.82 19.22 -14.18
C ALA A 36 23.55 18.40 -15.45
N ASP A 37 22.62 17.44 -15.39
CA ASP A 37 22.15 16.65 -16.53
C ASP A 37 20.70 16.14 -16.35
N LEU A 38 20.20 15.41 -17.34
CA LEU A 38 18.84 14.84 -17.33
C LEU A 38 18.67 13.77 -16.24
N SER A 39 19.72 13.02 -15.90
CA SER A 39 19.64 11.97 -14.86
C SER A 39 19.39 12.61 -13.51
N GLU A 40 20.15 13.66 -13.17
CA GLU A 40 19.97 14.40 -11.93
C GLU A 40 18.56 15.01 -11.83
N ALA A 41 18.05 15.58 -12.93
CA ALA A 41 16.71 16.13 -12.98
C ALA A 41 15.62 15.06 -12.73
N VAL A 42 15.76 13.89 -13.35
CA VAL A 42 14.84 12.76 -13.18
C VAL A 42 14.92 12.19 -11.76
N ASP A 43 16.14 12.03 -11.23
CA ASP A 43 16.37 11.52 -9.87
C ASP A 43 15.77 12.47 -8.81
N ALA A 44 15.86 13.79 -9.03
CA ALA A 44 15.23 14.78 -8.15
C ALA A 44 13.70 14.64 -8.13
N VAL A 45 13.05 14.43 -9.29
CA VAL A 45 11.60 14.18 -9.36
C VAL A 45 11.25 12.85 -8.67
N ALA A 46 12.02 11.79 -8.95
CA ALA A 46 11.81 10.48 -8.33
C ALA A 46 11.97 10.52 -6.80
N ALA A 47 12.89 11.34 -6.29
CA ALA A 47 13.06 11.56 -4.85
C ALA A 47 11.83 12.22 -4.22
N VAL A 48 11.20 13.18 -4.90
CA VAL A 48 9.94 13.78 -4.43
C VAL A 48 8.81 12.75 -4.42
N ASP A 49 8.69 11.91 -5.46
CA ASP A 49 7.69 10.85 -5.49
C ASP A 49 7.90 9.79 -4.39
N SER A 50 9.15 9.50 -4.04
CA SER A 50 9.50 8.65 -2.90
C SER A 50 9.03 9.25 -1.57
N LEU A 51 9.18 10.57 -1.40
CA LEU A 51 8.66 11.30 -0.24
C LEU A 51 7.11 11.30 -0.22
N LEU A 52 6.45 11.51 -1.35
CA LEU A 52 4.99 11.42 -1.46
C LEU A 52 4.48 10.03 -1.07
N SER A 53 5.19 8.98 -1.49
CA SER A 53 4.91 7.60 -1.11
C SER A 53 5.05 7.39 0.40
N SER A 54 6.11 7.93 0.99
CA SER A 54 6.34 7.87 2.45
C SER A 54 5.26 8.62 3.25
N LEU A 55 4.79 9.77 2.73
CA LEU A 55 3.69 10.52 3.29
C LEU A 55 2.35 9.79 3.15
N ALA A 56 2.12 9.09 2.03
CA ALA A 56 0.93 8.24 1.86
C ALA A 56 0.90 7.11 2.90
N ALA A 57 2.03 6.47 3.20
CA ALA A 57 2.13 5.50 4.28
C ALA A 57 1.86 6.13 5.67
N SER A 58 2.36 7.34 5.90
CA SER A 58 2.13 8.07 7.16
C SER A 58 0.65 8.45 7.32
N ARG A 59 0.00 8.88 6.24
CA ARG A 59 -1.44 9.13 6.20
C ARG A 59 -2.24 7.88 6.54
N ALA A 60 -1.90 6.73 5.96
CA ALA A 60 -2.59 5.48 6.26
C ALA A 60 -2.54 5.12 7.75
N VAL A 61 -1.36 5.27 8.39
CA VAL A 61 -1.23 5.05 9.84
C VAL A 61 -2.06 6.02 10.66
N LEU A 62 -2.03 7.32 10.30
CA LEU A 62 -2.81 8.33 11.03
C LEU A 62 -4.31 8.12 10.86
N MET A 63 -4.78 7.78 9.66
CA MET A 63 -6.19 7.48 9.40
C MET A 63 -6.66 6.27 10.22
N GLU A 64 -5.85 5.21 10.31
CA GLU A 64 -6.19 4.08 11.16
C GLU A 64 -6.17 4.45 12.65
N SER A 65 -5.19 5.24 13.10
CA SER A 65 -5.13 5.71 14.49
C SER A 65 -6.36 6.55 14.86
N VAL A 66 -6.84 7.39 13.94
CA VAL A 66 -8.07 8.17 14.13
C VAL A 66 -9.30 7.26 14.15
N ARG A 67 -9.36 6.23 13.28
CA ARG A 67 -10.44 5.24 13.28
C ARG A 67 -10.52 4.48 14.60
N GLU A 68 -9.39 4.02 15.12
CA GLU A 68 -9.29 3.34 16.43
C GLU A 68 -9.69 4.28 17.57
N TRP A 69 -9.20 5.53 17.57
CA TRP A 69 -9.57 6.53 18.59
C TRP A 69 -11.08 6.84 18.62
N VAL A 70 -11.74 6.91 17.46
CA VAL A 70 -13.20 7.06 17.37
C VAL A 70 -13.92 5.82 17.89
N ALA A 71 -13.45 4.62 17.53
CA ALA A 71 -14.04 3.36 17.99
C ALA A 71 -13.95 3.19 19.52
N ASP A 72 -12.91 3.75 20.14
CA ASP A 72 -12.72 3.75 21.60
C ASP A 72 -13.61 4.78 22.34
N GLN A 73 -14.36 5.62 21.61
CA GLN A 73 -15.23 6.68 22.18
C GLN A 73 -16.66 6.63 21.63
N PRO A 74 -17.39 5.53 21.84
CA PRO A 74 -18.76 5.37 21.33
C PRO A 74 -19.76 6.38 21.91
N ASP A 75 -19.47 7.02 23.04
CA ASP A 75 -20.36 8.04 23.64
C ASP A 75 -20.25 9.42 22.95
N LEU A 76 -19.17 9.69 22.23
CA LEU A 76 -18.92 10.99 21.58
C LEU A 76 -19.43 11.06 20.15
N PHE A 77 -19.61 9.91 19.54
CA PHE A 77 -20.08 9.74 18.18
C PHE A 77 -21.39 8.97 18.32
N ASP A 78 -22.47 9.39 17.66
CA ASP A 78 -23.79 8.72 17.75
C ASP A 78 -23.75 7.40 16.95
N ALA A 79 -22.71 6.61 17.20
CA ALA A 79 -22.35 5.40 16.49
C ALA A 79 -23.38 4.34 16.89
N PRO A 80 -24.12 3.77 15.93
CA PRO A 80 -25.06 2.73 16.25
C PRO A 80 -24.32 1.58 16.98
N GLU A 81 -24.95 0.96 17.97
CA GLU A 81 -24.50 -0.30 18.57
C GLU A 81 -24.55 -1.40 17.50
N VAL A 82 -23.61 -1.38 16.55
CA VAL A 82 -23.53 -2.38 15.49
C VAL A 82 -22.60 -3.48 15.96
N GLU A 83 -23.16 -4.67 16.12
CA GLU A 83 -22.42 -5.93 16.22
C GLU A 83 -21.28 -5.94 15.19
N ALA A 84 -20.08 -6.27 15.65
CA ALA A 84 -18.81 -6.07 14.96
C ALA A 84 -18.65 -6.89 13.66
N ASP A 85 -19.36 -6.51 12.60
CA ASP A 85 -19.18 -7.01 11.23
C ASP A 85 -18.89 -5.87 10.24
N GLU A 86 -17.98 -6.16 9.32
CA GLU A 86 -16.75 -5.37 9.12
C GLU A 86 -16.87 -4.06 8.30
N LEU A 87 -18.07 -3.57 7.97
CA LEU A 87 -18.23 -2.34 7.17
C LEU A 87 -19.37 -1.41 7.63
N ALA A 88 -20.15 -1.83 8.62
CA ALA A 88 -21.30 -1.06 9.12
C ALA A 88 -20.97 -0.21 10.37
N GLY A 89 -19.75 -0.30 10.90
CA GLY A 89 -19.32 0.35 12.15
C GLY A 89 -18.45 1.61 12.00
N LEU A 90 -18.41 2.26 10.82
CA LEU A 90 -17.74 3.56 10.70
C LEU A 90 -18.70 4.66 11.20
N ALA A 91 -18.25 5.46 12.17
CA ALA A 91 -19.01 6.62 12.64
C ALA A 91 -19.26 7.59 11.47
N PRO A 92 -20.53 7.90 11.11
CA PRO A 92 -20.85 8.79 10.01
C PRO A 92 -20.20 10.17 10.14
N GLU A 93 -20.11 10.69 11.36
CA GLU A 93 -19.48 11.98 11.65
C GLU A 93 -17.98 11.98 11.36
N LEU A 94 -17.29 10.83 11.54
CA LEU A 94 -15.88 10.70 11.15
C LEU A 94 -15.74 10.82 9.63
N VAL A 95 -16.61 10.14 8.88
CA VAL A 95 -16.60 10.15 7.41
C VAL A 95 -16.87 11.57 6.89
N GLU A 96 -17.92 12.22 7.40
CA GLU A 96 -18.27 13.60 7.02
C GLU A 96 -17.10 14.57 7.29
N ARG A 97 -16.51 14.51 8.48
CA ARG A 97 -15.41 15.40 8.87
C ARG A 97 -14.15 15.17 8.04
N LEU A 98 -13.81 13.91 7.75
CA LEU A 98 -12.67 13.59 6.89
C LEU A 98 -12.92 14.01 5.44
N ALA A 99 -14.12 13.78 4.92
CA ALA A 99 -14.52 14.22 3.58
C ALA A 99 -14.39 15.74 3.43
N ALA A 100 -14.92 16.50 4.39
CA ALA A 100 -14.83 17.95 4.42
C ALA A 100 -13.38 18.45 4.56
N ALA A 101 -12.60 17.88 5.49
CA ALA A 101 -11.22 18.30 5.73
C ALA A 101 -10.29 18.01 4.54
N LEU A 102 -10.50 16.87 3.86
CA LEU A 102 -9.69 16.43 2.73
C LEU A 102 -10.23 16.93 1.38
N ARG A 103 -11.43 17.54 1.37
CA ARG A 103 -12.14 18.01 0.17
C ARG A 103 -12.38 16.89 -0.85
N VAL A 104 -12.86 15.74 -0.36
CA VAL A 104 -13.21 14.58 -1.18
C VAL A 104 -14.67 14.17 -0.93
N PRO A 105 -15.32 13.45 -1.85
CA PRO A 105 -16.62 12.84 -1.58
C PRO A 105 -16.55 11.88 -0.38
N GLU A 106 -17.66 11.71 0.35
CA GLU A 106 -17.73 10.78 1.49
C GLU A 106 -17.36 9.34 1.10
N GLY A 107 -17.83 8.86 -0.05
CA GLY A 107 -17.42 7.54 -0.56
C GLY A 107 -15.92 7.40 -0.77
N SER A 108 -15.21 8.49 -1.11
CA SER A 108 -13.74 8.48 -1.17
C SER A 108 -13.10 8.51 0.22
N ALA A 109 -13.70 9.20 1.19
CA ALA A 109 -13.24 9.15 2.58
C ALA A 109 -13.39 7.74 3.16
N VAL A 110 -14.51 7.07 2.93
CA VAL A 110 -14.75 5.67 3.30
C VAL A 110 -13.67 4.76 2.70
N ALA A 111 -13.46 4.84 1.37
CA ALA A 111 -12.44 4.03 0.70
C ALA A 111 -11.03 4.27 1.29
N LEU A 112 -10.69 5.51 1.64
CA LEU A 112 -9.40 5.82 2.26
C LEU A 112 -9.27 5.25 3.67
N ILE A 113 -10.34 5.24 4.46
CA ILE A 113 -10.35 4.63 5.80
C ILE A 113 -10.15 3.11 5.69
N GLU A 114 -10.89 2.46 4.79
CA GLU A 114 -10.77 1.02 4.53
C GLU A 114 -9.38 0.64 4.02
N GLU A 115 -8.84 1.39 3.05
CA GLU A 115 -7.51 1.19 2.52
C GLU A 115 -6.44 1.33 3.62
N SER A 116 -6.60 2.34 4.49
CA SER A 116 -5.70 2.60 5.62
C SER A 116 -5.69 1.43 6.62
N ARG A 117 -6.88 0.94 7.01
CA ARG A 117 -7.03 -0.24 7.87
C ARG A 117 -6.35 -1.46 7.26
N ALA A 118 -6.61 -1.73 5.98
CA ALA A 118 -6.04 -2.87 5.27
C ALA A 118 -4.51 -2.78 5.20
N LEU A 119 -3.95 -1.60 4.93
CA LEU A 119 -2.50 -1.38 4.92
C LEU A 119 -1.85 -1.65 6.28
N VAL A 120 -2.47 -1.19 7.37
CA VAL A 120 -1.91 -1.34 8.72
C VAL A 120 -2.02 -2.79 9.21
N HIS A 121 -3.18 -3.43 9.05
CA HIS A 121 -3.48 -4.70 9.71
C HIS A 121 -3.28 -5.93 8.82
N GLU A 122 -3.49 -5.80 7.52
CA GLU A 122 -3.48 -6.94 6.59
C GLU A 122 -2.26 -6.96 5.67
N HIS A 123 -1.69 -5.78 5.37
CA HIS A 123 -0.61 -5.58 4.40
C HIS A 123 0.61 -4.84 4.97
N PRO A 124 1.17 -5.26 6.12
CA PRO A 124 2.26 -4.54 6.75
C PRO A 124 3.55 -4.49 5.91
N ARG A 125 3.79 -5.44 4.99
CA ARG A 125 4.95 -5.38 4.09
C ARG A 125 4.76 -4.34 2.99
N THR A 126 3.54 -4.20 2.50
CA THR A 126 3.17 -3.16 1.55
C THR A 126 3.29 -1.78 2.19
N LEU A 127 2.78 -1.63 3.41
CA LEU A 127 2.95 -0.40 4.19
C LEU A 127 4.43 -0.06 4.42
N ALA A 128 5.26 -1.05 4.76
CA ALA A 128 6.69 -0.83 4.94
C ALA A 128 7.40 -0.42 3.64
N ALA A 129 7.05 -1.03 2.50
CA ALA A 129 7.60 -0.66 1.20
C ALA A 129 7.18 0.76 0.77
N LEU A 130 5.92 1.13 1.02
CA LEU A 130 5.38 2.47 0.77
C LEU A 130 6.07 3.51 1.65
N ARG A 131 6.27 3.20 2.94
CA ARG A 131 7.00 4.06 3.89
C ARG A 131 8.45 4.30 3.51
N GLY A 132 9.11 3.31 2.89
CA GLY A 132 10.47 3.46 2.37
C GLY A 132 10.52 4.13 0.99
N GLY A 133 9.38 4.52 0.41
CA GLY A 133 9.30 5.10 -0.94
C GLY A 133 9.73 4.14 -2.05
N HIS A 134 9.74 2.83 -1.79
CA HIS A 134 10.14 1.81 -2.78
C HIS A 134 9.02 1.44 -3.76
N ILE A 135 7.79 1.80 -3.43
CA ILE A 135 6.61 1.64 -4.26
C ILE A 135 5.76 2.89 -4.12
N THR A 136 4.99 3.21 -5.16
CA THR A 136 4.01 4.30 -5.11
C THR A 136 2.69 3.85 -4.49
N HIS A 137 1.85 4.80 -4.10
CA HIS A 137 0.50 4.51 -3.60
C HIS A 137 -0.35 3.69 -4.60
N ALA A 138 -0.21 3.94 -5.91
CA ALA A 138 -0.90 3.16 -6.95
C ALA A 138 -0.48 1.67 -6.97
N HIS A 139 0.79 1.37 -6.65
CA HIS A 139 1.22 -0.03 -6.48
C HIS A 139 0.58 -0.66 -5.25
N ALA A 140 0.48 0.08 -4.15
CA ALA A 140 -0.19 -0.40 -2.94
C ALA A 140 -1.66 -0.73 -3.21
N GLN A 141 -2.40 0.17 -3.87
CA GLN A 141 -3.79 -0.06 -4.28
C GLN A 141 -3.94 -1.30 -5.17
N THR A 142 -3.01 -1.49 -6.12
CA THR A 142 -2.99 -2.69 -6.97
C THR A 142 -2.83 -3.96 -6.11
N ILE A 143 -1.89 -3.96 -5.16
CA ILE A 143 -1.68 -5.10 -4.27
C ILE A 143 -2.95 -5.39 -3.48
N LEU A 144 -3.52 -4.38 -2.81
CA LEU A 144 -4.72 -4.49 -1.99
C LEU A 144 -5.89 -5.09 -2.79
N GLY A 145 -6.18 -4.54 -3.98
CA GLY A 145 -7.26 -5.03 -4.83
C GLY A 145 -7.08 -6.49 -5.26
N TYR A 146 -5.85 -6.91 -5.56
CA TYR A 146 -5.57 -8.32 -5.90
C TYR A 146 -5.40 -9.22 -4.68
N THR A 147 -5.38 -8.72 -3.46
CA THR A 147 -5.34 -9.55 -2.25
C THR A 147 -6.65 -9.60 -1.50
N ASP A 148 -7.61 -8.77 -1.88
CA ASP A 148 -8.93 -8.71 -1.26
C ASP A 148 -9.67 -10.05 -1.28
N GLY A 149 -10.37 -10.37 -0.19
CA GLY A 149 -11.08 -11.64 0.00
C GLY A 149 -10.20 -12.89 0.14
N LEU A 150 -8.86 -12.79 0.08
CA LEU A 150 -7.98 -13.93 0.28
C LEU A 150 -7.83 -14.27 1.78
N ARG A 151 -7.76 -15.58 2.09
CA ARG A 151 -7.36 -16.04 3.42
C ARG A 151 -5.94 -15.54 3.76
N ARG A 152 -5.67 -15.26 5.04
CA ARG A 152 -4.41 -14.66 5.53
C ARG A 152 -3.14 -15.25 4.90
N GLY A 153 -3.01 -16.58 4.86
CA GLY A 153 -1.84 -17.24 4.26
C GLY A 153 -1.67 -16.95 2.77
N ASN A 154 -2.76 -17.00 1.99
CA ASN A 154 -2.76 -16.71 0.56
C ASN A 154 -2.48 -15.22 0.29
N ARG A 155 -3.06 -14.33 1.10
CA ARG A 155 -2.81 -12.88 1.07
C ARG A 155 -1.33 -12.57 1.28
N VAL A 156 -0.73 -13.04 2.37
CA VAL A 156 0.71 -12.86 2.67
C VAL A 156 1.60 -13.39 1.56
N ALA A 157 1.27 -14.59 1.05
CA ALA A 157 2.04 -15.20 -0.03
C ALA A 157 1.90 -14.45 -1.37
N LEU A 158 0.77 -13.79 -1.65
CA LEU A 158 0.60 -12.99 -2.85
C LEU A 158 1.28 -11.64 -2.70
N GLU A 159 1.03 -10.93 -1.59
CA GLU A 159 1.68 -9.67 -1.22
C GLU A 159 3.21 -9.76 -1.41
N THR A 160 3.84 -10.78 -0.83
CA THR A 160 5.30 -10.98 -0.90
C THR A 160 5.80 -11.15 -2.34
N ARG A 161 5.02 -11.77 -3.23
CA ARG A 161 5.41 -11.94 -4.64
C ARG A 161 5.24 -10.65 -5.41
N LEU A 162 4.12 -9.95 -5.21
CA LEU A 162 3.84 -8.68 -5.90
C LEU A 162 4.88 -7.63 -5.52
N LEU A 163 5.27 -7.54 -4.25
CA LEU A 163 6.31 -6.61 -3.80
C LEU A 163 7.69 -6.81 -4.44
N LYS A 164 8.01 -8.03 -4.91
CA LYS A 164 9.25 -8.25 -5.66
C LYS A 164 9.21 -7.59 -7.03
N HIS A 165 8.05 -7.56 -7.68
CA HIS A 165 7.87 -6.99 -9.01
C HIS A 165 7.63 -5.48 -8.93
N ALA A 166 6.87 -5.02 -7.94
CA ALA A 166 6.49 -3.62 -7.77
C ALA A 166 7.65 -2.62 -7.67
N ARG A 167 8.86 -3.08 -7.35
CA ARG A 167 10.06 -2.23 -7.26
C ARG A 167 10.63 -1.82 -8.62
N THR A 168 10.27 -2.54 -9.68
CA THR A 168 10.91 -2.39 -11.00
C THR A 168 9.89 -2.32 -12.13
N THR A 169 8.59 -2.29 -11.81
CA THR A 169 7.50 -2.26 -12.79
C THR A 169 6.60 -1.08 -12.51
N THR A 170 5.83 -0.67 -13.50
CA THR A 170 4.70 0.26 -13.32
C THR A 170 3.51 -0.44 -12.62
N PRO A 171 2.53 0.31 -12.08
CA PRO A 171 1.32 -0.29 -11.51
C PRO A 171 0.51 -1.13 -12.51
N GLY A 172 0.50 -0.73 -13.79
CA GLY A 172 -0.18 -1.47 -14.85
C GLY A 172 0.46 -2.82 -15.13
N GLU A 173 1.79 -2.88 -15.22
CA GLU A 173 2.54 -4.13 -15.36
C GLU A 173 2.39 -5.02 -14.12
N LEU A 174 2.40 -4.42 -12.91
CA LEU A 174 2.15 -5.14 -11.68
C LEU A 174 0.75 -5.79 -11.68
N SER A 175 -0.27 -5.09 -12.20
CA SER A 175 -1.64 -5.62 -12.34
C SER A 175 -1.68 -6.87 -13.24
N LEU A 176 -0.92 -6.88 -14.35
CA LEU A 176 -0.82 -8.06 -15.23
C LEU A 176 -0.17 -9.25 -14.51
N VAL A 177 0.91 -9.01 -13.75
CA VAL A 177 1.55 -10.04 -12.92
C VAL A 177 0.58 -10.55 -11.84
N ALA A 178 -0.12 -9.64 -11.16
CA ALA A 178 -1.05 -9.98 -10.09
C ALA A 178 -2.23 -10.82 -10.57
N ARG A 179 -2.80 -10.47 -11.74
CA ARG A 179 -3.82 -11.26 -12.40
C ARG A 179 -3.32 -12.67 -12.70
N THR A 180 -2.14 -12.80 -13.30
CA THR A 180 -1.53 -14.10 -13.63
C THR A 180 -1.30 -14.95 -12.39
N GLU A 181 -0.80 -14.35 -11.30
CA GLU A 181 -0.58 -15.04 -10.02
C GLU A 181 -1.89 -15.48 -9.37
N ARG A 182 -2.95 -14.66 -9.42
CA ARG A 182 -4.29 -15.04 -8.94
C ARG A 182 -4.86 -16.21 -9.73
N GLU A 183 -4.84 -16.13 -11.06
CA GLU A 183 -5.37 -17.18 -11.93
C GLU A 183 -4.64 -18.52 -11.70
N ARG A 184 -3.31 -18.50 -11.52
CA ARG A 184 -2.54 -19.71 -11.21
C ARG A 184 -2.97 -20.37 -9.90
N ARG A 185 -3.38 -19.60 -8.88
CA ARG A 185 -3.79 -20.11 -7.56
C ARG A 185 -5.24 -20.54 -7.47
N LEU A 186 -6.12 -19.92 -8.25
CA LEU A 186 -7.54 -20.25 -8.30
C LEU A 186 -7.85 -21.47 -9.20
N ARG A 187 -6.87 -21.96 -9.97
CA ARG A 187 -7.02 -23.23 -10.71
C ARG A 187 -7.21 -24.40 -9.74
N PRO A 188 -8.32 -25.17 -9.84
CA PRO A 188 -8.47 -26.43 -9.12
C PRO A 188 -7.28 -27.34 -9.43
N GLY A 189 -6.58 -27.79 -8.39
CA GLY A 189 -5.18 -28.17 -8.47
C GLY A 189 -4.83 -29.26 -9.48
N ARG A 190 -3.63 -29.14 -10.07
CA ARG A 190 -2.78 -30.31 -10.20
C ARG A 190 -2.44 -30.72 -8.76
N ARG A 191 -3.08 -31.77 -8.27
CA ARG A 191 -2.76 -32.37 -6.97
C ARG A 191 -1.24 -32.56 -6.92
N THR A 192 -0.62 -32.20 -5.80
CA THR A 192 0.72 -32.66 -5.46
C THR A 192 0.62 -34.19 -5.42
N GLU A 193 0.98 -34.84 -6.52
CA GLU A 193 1.21 -36.28 -6.51
C GLU A 193 2.31 -36.54 -5.47
N PRO A 194 2.10 -37.45 -4.51
CA PRO A 194 3.20 -37.93 -3.70
C PRO A 194 4.27 -38.41 -4.68
N GLN A 195 5.45 -37.81 -4.59
CA GLN A 195 6.61 -38.25 -5.33
C GLN A 195 6.90 -39.67 -4.86
N VAL A 196 6.38 -40.67 -5.57
CA VAL A 196 6.65 -42.08 -5.29
C VAL A 196 8.15 -42.24 -5.51
N ALA A 197 8.87 -42.33 -4.40
CA ALA A 197 10.27 -42.70 -4.41
C ALA A 197 10.41 -44.00 -5.23
N ALA A 198 11.20 -43.93 -6.30
CA ALA A 198 11.51 -45.09 -7.12
C ALA A 198 12.04 -46.20 -6.21
N PRO A 199 11.49 -47.44 -6.26
CA PRO A 199 12.02 -48.52 -5.48
C PRO A 199 13.43 -48.87 -5.98
N ASP A 200 14.38 -48.74 -5.05
CA ASP A 200 15.78 -49.14 -5.13
C ASP A 200 15.91 -50.60 -5.60
N ARG A 201 16.15 -50.79 -6.91
CA ARG A 201 16.44 -52.10 -7.50
C ARG A 201 17.94 -52.31 -7.52
N SER A 202 18.54 -52.57 -6.36
CA SER A 202 19.92 -53.05 -6.29
C SER A 202 20.20 -53.78 -4.97
N ARG A 203 19.73 -55.04 -4.83
CA ARG A 203 20.48 -56.02 -4.02
C ARG A 203 20.08 -57.48 -4.25
N ARG A 204 21.10 -58.24 -4.66
CA ARG A 204 21.40 -59.65 -4.32
C ARG A 204 20.63 -60.73 -5.08
N GLN A 205 21.16 -61.06 -6.25
CA GLN A 205 21.12 -62.44 -6.73
C GLN A 205 22.05 -63.30 -5.85
N ARG A 206 21.51 -64.46 -5.47
CA ARG A 206 21.99 -65.36 -4.43
C ARG A 206 23.20 -66.17 -4.91
N VAL A 207 24.25 -66.20 -4.09
CA VAL A 207 25.21 -67.31 -4.08
C VAL A 207 24.64 -68.39 -3.16
N SER A 208 24.43 -69.60 -3.68
CA SER A 208 24.34 -70.81 -2.86
C SER A 208 24.79 -71.99 -3.70
N ALA A 209 26.06 -72.36 -3.54
CA ALA A 209 26.58 -73.66 -3.92
C ALA A 209 25.95 -74.74 -3.04
N TYR A 210 25.72 -75.94 -3.57
CA TYR A 210 26.11 -77.19 -2.90
C TYR A 210 26.48 -78.26 -3.95
N PRO A 211 27.39 -79.20 -3.61
CA PRO A 211 28.07 -80.13 -4.52
C PRO A 211 27.49 -81.56 -4.42
N THR A 212 28.19 -82.53 -5.02
CA THR A 212 27.95 -84.01 -5.15
C THR A 212 27.42 -84.37 -6.54
N GLY A 213 27.92 -85.34 -7.30
CA GLY A 213 28.93 -86.39 -7.17
C GLY A 213 28.65 -87.36 -8.34
N ARG A 214 29.69 -87.82 -9.06
CA ARG A 214 29.69 -88.82 -10.16
C ARG A 214 29.16 -90.22 -9.66
N PRO A 215 28.96 -91.30 -10.48
CA PRO A 215 29.33 -91.54 -11.90
C PRO A 215 28.31 -92.33 -12.80
N MET A 216 28.79 -92.60 -14.03
CA MET A 216 28.42 -93.47 -15.18
C MET A 216 27.56 -94.74 -14.90
N PRO A 217 26.96 -95.34 -15.96
CA PRO A 217 27.67 -96.33 -16.81
C PRO A 217 27.97 -95.86 -18.24
#